data_AF-A0A814VQG1-F1
#
_entry.id   AF-A0A814VQG1-F1
#
_cell.length_a   1.000
_cell.length_b   1.000
_cell.length_c   1.000
_cell.angle_alpha   90.00
_cell.angle_beta   90.00
_cell.angle_gamma   90.00
#
_symmetry.space_group_name_H-M   'P 1'
#
loop_
_entity.id
_entity.type
_entity.pdbx_description
1 polymer ?
#
loop_
_entity_poly.entity_id
_entity_poly.type
_entity_poly.pdbx_seq_one_letter_code
_entity_poly.pdbx_strand_id
1 'polypeptide(L)'
;MGNNSGTRFVAEKGNASEFYWTCRGGDTERVEEMLKGMTREEISKVEQNGSTALHVACYYGHTKIIKMLLERGCDRSVINTYSQTAFSESSCEEVRELFERSDSDKRRFMDPDVRDSFSIVHTNKTLEKSDMPYNYVNRHKNVKVAKDAQLMTGISKSIFKKFVQARVELPLVDQLEEIVNKSVFCDDSVSTIELIKTRELLNKFKAKGKKSVCVNALLTLYTLETKFYEVLRHNAIAFTSIIYMHLSELEDRAYKGYSYRGVAISSEDLKAYNWVHSDKKDILETCTVQSTSKNIARAESFAEKAMCSDKHKTIFQFNFPEKCATAIELRELSNYPVEEEVLVLPFTLFEVDAVKITDERHIVYLTNVPVPDKSAFANWIKL
;
A
#
# COMPACT_ATOMS: atom_id res chain seq x y z
N MET A 1 -28.04 -45.67 33.06
CA MET A 1 -29.28 -45.44 32.29
C MET A 1 -29.81 -44.11 32.78
N GLY A 2 -29.77 -42.97 32.08
CA GLY A 2 -29.94 -42.71 30.64
C GLY A 2 -31.21 -41.86 30.49
N ASN A 3 -31.05 -40.62 29.95
CA ASN A 3 -32.02 -39.60 29.52
C ASN A 3 -31.97 -38.31 30.34
N ASN A 4 -31.32 -37.22 29.90
CA ASN A 4 -31.49 -36.40 28.68
C ASN A 4 -32.73 -35.49 28.73
N SER A 5 -32.53 -34.26 29.20
CA SER A 5 -33.35 -33.11 28.78
C SER A 5 -32.38 -31.97 28.44
N GLY A 6 -32.19 -31.80 27.13
CA GLY A 6 -31.25 -30.85 26.55
C GLY A 6 -31.57 -29.41 26.94
N THR A 7 -30.60 -28.74 27.55
CA THR A 7 -30.48 -27.29 27.57
C THR A 7 -30.19 -26.83 26.14
N ARG A 8 -31.26 -26.60 25.39
CA ARG A 8 -31.23 -25.86 24.12
C ARG A 8 -30.81 -24.43 24.47
N PHE A 9 -29.53 -24.12 24.29
CA PHE A 9 -29.04 -22.74 24.28
C PHE A 9 -29.69 -22.01 23.11
N VAL A 10 -30.83 -21.36 23.37
CA VAL A 10 -31.40 -20.39 22.44
C VAL A 10 -30.58 -19.12 22.66
N ALA A 11 -29.58 -18.89 21.81
CA ALA A 11 -28.90 -17.60 21.75
C ALA A 11 -29.97 -16.53 21.47
N GLU A 12 -30.06 -15.52 22.32
CA GLU A 12 -30.94 -14.37 22.09
C GLU A 12 -30.58 -13.76 20.72
N LYS A 13 -31.52 -13.85 19.77
CA LYS A 13 -31.36 -13.29 18.43
C LYS A 13 -31.43 -11.77 18.52
N GLY A 14 -30.30 -11.13 18.80
CA GLY A 14 -30.17 -9.68 18.61
C GLY A 14 -30.33 -9.31 17.13
N ASN A 15 -30.75 -8.07 16.86
CA ASN A 15 -30.96 -7.51 15.52
C ASN A 15 -29.78 -7.76 14.55
N ALA A 16 -28.54 -7.71 15.05
CA ALA A 16 -27.35 -7.98 14.26
C ALA A 16 -27.20 -9.45 13.82
N SER A 17 -27.60 -10.40 14.66
CA SER A 17 -27.59 -11.82 14.28
C SER A 17 -28.67 -12.09 13.25
N GLU A 18 -29.85 -11.50 13.41
CA GLU A 18 -30.90 -11.54 12.39
C GLU A 18 -30.40 -10.96 11.05
N PHE A 19 -29.76 -9.79 11.07
CA PHE A 19 -29.21 -9.15 9.87
C PHE A 19 -28.19 -10.05 9.15
N TYR A 20 -27.30 -10.68 9.89
CA TYR A 20 -26.34 -11.66 9.36
C TYR A 20 -27.05 -12.82 8.64
N TRP A 21 -28.06 -13.41 9.25
CA TRP A 21 -28.81 -14.53 8.65
C TRP A 21 -29.64 -14.09 7.45
N THR A 22 -30.17 -12.87 7.45
CA THR A 22 -30.85 -12.28 6.29
C THR A 22 -29.88 -12.10 5.11
N CYS A 23 -28.68 -11.57 5.36
CA CYS A 23 -27.63 -11.44 4.36
C CYS A 23 -27.21 -12.80 3.78
N ARG A 24 -27.12 -13.82 4.64
CA ARG A 24 -26.85 -15.21 4.22
C ARG A 24 -27.94 -15.75 3.30
N GLY A 25 -29.21 -15.48 3.61
CA GLY A 25 -30.37 -15.95 2.86
C GLY A 25 -30.55 -15.32 1.48
N GLY A 26 -29.89 -14.19 1.20
CA GLY A 26 -30.02 -13.49 -0.08
C GLY A 26 -31.26 -12.61 -0.19
N ASP A 27 -32.00 -12.41 0.90
CA ASP A 27 -33.24 -11.61 0.94
C ASP A 27 -32.90 -10.12 0.85
N THR A 28 -32.73 -9.65 -0.38
CA THR A 28 -32.24 -8.31 -0.66
C THR A 28 -33.20 -7.22 -0.19
N GLU A 29 -34.51 -7.42 -0.37
CA GLU A 29 -35.53 -6.43 0.03
C GLU A 29 -35.53 -6.24 1.55
N ARG A 30 -35.46 -7.34 2.29
CA ARG A 30 -35.36 -7.29 3.76
C ARG A 30 -34.04 -6.68 4.22
N VAL A 31 -32.90 -6.99 3.57
CA VAL A 31 -31.62 -6.33 3.88
C VAL A 31 -31.74 -4.83 3.69
N GLU A 32 -32.31 -4.37 2.57
CA GLU A 32 -32.50 -2.95 2.28
C GLU A 32 -33.37 -2.26 3.33
N GLU A 33 -34.45 -2.91 3.78
CA GLU A 33 -35.32 -2.41 4.85
C GLU A 33 -34.57 -2.31 6.20
N MET A 34 -33.91 -3.39 6.63
CA MET A 34 -33.15 -3.42 7.89
C MET A 34 -32.06 -2.35 7.91
N LEU A 35 -31.36 -2.17 6.79
CA LEU A 35 -30.31 -1.17 6.63
C LEU A 35 -30.80 0.27 6.85
N LYS A 36 -32.10 0.59 6.71
CA LYS A 36 -32.61 1.96 6.95
C LYS A 36 -32.51 2.37 8.43
N GLY A 37 -32.55 1.41 9.36
CA GLY A 37 -32.55 1.67 10.80
C GLY A 37 -31.27 1.24 11.53
N MET A 38 -30.36 0.54 10.86
CA MET A 38 -29.15 -0.01 11.50
C MET A 38 -27.98 0.97 11.52
N THR A 39 -27.25 0.98 12.63
CA THR A 39 -25.97 1.71 12.73
C THR A 39 -24.82 0.92 12.10
N ARG A 40 -23.70 1.60 11.83
CA ARG A 40 -22.49 0.96 11.29
C ARG A 40 -21.95 -0.13 12.21
N GLU A 41 -22.01 0.10 13.52
CA GLU A 41 -21.55 -0.85 14.54
C GLU A 41 -22.39 -2.13 14.50
N GLU A 42 -23.70 -2.01 14.25
CA GLU A 42 -24.59 -3.16 14.11
C GLU A 42 -24.31 -3.96 12.83
N ILE A 43 -24.09 -3.27 11.71
CA ILE A 43 -23.74 -3.89 10.41
C ILE A 43 -22.36 -4.58 10.49
N SER A 44 -21.43 -4.01 11.24
CA SER A 44 -20.05 -4.50 11.38
C SER A 44 -19.87 -5.58 12.45
N LYS A 45 -20.95 -5.99 13.13
CA LYS A 45 -20.88 -7.07 14.12
C LYS A 45 -20.43 -8.38 13.48
N VAL A 46 -19.66 -9.13 14.26
CA VAL A 46 -19.15 -10.46 13.90
C VAL A 46 -19.96 -11.53 14.61
N GLU A 47 -20.18 -12.64 13.92
CA GLU A 47 -20.76 -13.86 14.49
C GLU A 47 -19.70 -14.69 15.24
N GLN A 48 -20.11 -15.81 15.82
CA GLN A 48 -19.25 -16.68 16.65
C GLN A 48 -17.97 -17.16 15.94
N ASN A 49 -18.00 -17.29 14.61
CA ASN A 49 -16.85 -17.65 13.78
C ASN A 49 -16.06 -16.41 13.30
N GLY A 50 -16.29 -15.23 13.86
CA GLY A 50 -15.65 -13.98 13.46
C GLY A 50 -16.14 -13.42 12.11
N SER A 51 -17.13 -14.03 11.45
CA SER A 51 -17.62 -13.57 10.15
C SER A 51 -18.60 -12.41 10.30
N THR A 52 -18.48 -11.42 9.41
CA THR A 52 -19.43 -10.31 9.27
C THR A 52 -20.52 -10.63 8.24
N ALA A 53 -21.55 -9.79 8.16
CA ALA A 53 -22.55 -9.86 7.08
C ALA A 53 -21.91 -9.84 5.67
N LEU A 54 -20.80 -9.12 5.49
CA LEU A 54 -20.07 -9.06 4.23
C LEU A 54 -19.44 -10.41 3.87
N HIS A 55 -18.95 -11.17 4.85
CA HIS A 55 -18.37 -12.51 4.59
C HIS A 55 -19.41 -13.47 4.01
N VAL A 56 -20.59 -13.58 4.66
CA VAL A 56 -21.63 -14.48 4.17
C VAL A 56 -22.22 -14.03 2.85
N ALA A 57 -22.39 -12.72 2.63
CA ALA A 57 -22.85 -12.22 1.33
C ALA A 57 -21.85 -12.59 0.21
N CYS A 58 -20.55 -12.50 0.48
CA CYS A 58 -19.49 -12.87 -0.48
C CYS A 58 -19.40 -14.38 -0.71
N TYR A 59 -19.51 -15.19 0.34
CA TYR A 59 -19.48 -16.65 0.27
C TYR A 59 -20.64 -17.21 -0.56
N TYR A 60 -21.85 -16.66 -0.38
CA TYR A 60 -23.04 -17.09 -1.12
C TYR A 60 -23.25 -16.36 -2.46
N GLY A 61 -22.39 -15.39 -2.81
CA GLY A 61 -22.44 -14.70 -4.09
C GLY A 61 -23.56 -13.67 -4.25
N HIS A 62 -24.06 -13.10 -3.14
CA HIS A 62 -25.19 -12.17 -3.17
C HIS A 62 -24.77 -10.74 -3.56
N THR A 63 -24.45 -10.54 -4.84
CA THR A 63 -23.83 -9.30 -5.36
C THR A 63 -24.58 -8.01 -5.01
N LYS A 64 -25.92 -8.00 -5.03
CA LYS A 64 -26.72 -6.82 -4.64
C LYS A 64 -26.57 -6.49 -3.15
N ILE A 65 -26.53 -7.50 -2.28
CA ILE A 65 -26.29 -7.32 -0.84
C ILE A 65 -24.85 -6.85 -0.59
N ILE A 66 -23.87 -7.41 -1.31
CA ILE A 66 -22.47 -6.98 -1.23
C ILE A 66 -22.37 -5.48 -1.56
N LYS A 67 -22.96 -5.02 -2.67
CA LYS A 67 -22.98 -3.59 -3.03
C LYS A 67 -23.56 -2.73 -1.92
N MET A 68 -24.73 -3.06 -1.39
CA MET A 68 -25.34 -2.32 -0.28
C MET A 68 -24.43 -2.27 0.95
N LEU A 69 -23.80 -3.38 1.33
CA LEU A 69 -22.89 -3.42 2.48
C LEU A 69 -21.63 -2.56 2.25
N LEU A 70 -21.05 -2.60 1.05
CA LEU A 70 -19.89 -1.80 0.69
C LEU A 70 -20.22 -0.29 0.65
N GLU A 71 -21.41 0.08 0.15
CA GLU A 71 -21.93 1.47 0.17
C GLU A 71 -22.13 1.99 1.60
N ARG A 72 -22.44 1.11 2.56
CA ARG A 72 -22.48 1.45 3.99
C ARG A 72 -21.11 1.50 4.68
N GLY A 73 -20.02 1.38 3.91
CA GLY A 73 -18.65 1.49 4.42
C GLY A 73 -18.26 0.34 5.35
N CYS A 74 -18.80 -0.86 5.12
CA CYS A 74 -18.36 -2.06 5.82
C CYS A 74 -16.86 -2.25 5.68
N ASP A 75 -16.21 -2.68 6.76
CA ASP A 75 -14.79 -2.95 6.73
C ASP A 75 -14.47 -4.21 5.91
N ARG A 76 -13.78 -4.01 4.79
CA ARG A 76 -13.43 -5.05 3.81
C ARG A 76 -12.26 -5.91 4.28
N SER A 77 -11.51 -5.47 5.30
CA SER A 77 -10.28 -6.14 5.78
C SER A 77 -10.48 -6.97 7.05
N VAL A 78 -11.72 -7.14 7.52
CA VAL A 78 -12.01 -7.98 8.70
C VAL A 78 -11.65 -9.43 8.37
N ILE A 79 -10.92 -10.09 9.28
CA ILE A 79 -10.59 -11.51 9.19
C ILE A 79 -11.46 -12.33 10.15
N ASN A 80 -12.01 -13.42 9.66
CA ASN A 80 -12.76 -14.38 10.47
C ASN A 80 -11.84 -15.39 11.17
N THR A 81 -12.40 -16.34 11.93
CA THR A 81 -11.61 -17.37 12.64
C THR A 81 -10.87 -18.33 11.71
N TYR A 82 -11.23 -18.38 10.42
CA TYR A 82 -10.54 -19.14 9.38
C TYR A 82 -9.41 -18.34 8.71
N SER A 83 -9.08 -17.15 9.23
CA SER A 83 -8.10 -16.23 8.64
C SER A 83 -8.46 -15.78 7.22
N GLN A 84 -9.76 -15.71 6.92
CA GLN A 84 -10.27 -15.24 5.64
C GLN A 84 -10.94 -13.87 5.82
N THR A 85 -10.68 -12.99 4.86
CA THR A 85 -11.50 -11.79 4.61
C THR A 85 -12.72 -12.15 3.78
N ALA A 86 -13.73 -11.28 3.78
CA ALA A 86 -14.90 -11.45 2.92
C ALA A 86 -14.53 -11.61 1.43
N PHE A 87 -13.49 -10.90 0.97
CA PHE A 87 -12.96 -11.06 -0.39
C PHE A 87 -12.41 -12.47 -0.64
N SER A 88 -11.65 -13.03 0.29
CA SER A 88 -11.06 -14.37 0.15
C SER A 88 -12.04 -15.52 0.39
N GLU A 89 -13.19 -15.26 1.03
CA GLU A 89 -14.31 -16.22 1.15
C GLU A 89 -15.01 -16.43 -0.19
N SER A 90 -14.96 -15.46 -1.12
CA SER A 90 -15.56 -15.63 -2.43
C SER A 90 -14.62 -16.33 -3.40
N SER A 91 -15.14 -17.36 -4.06
CA SER A 91 -14.52 -18.01 -5.22
C SER A 91 -14.97 -17.40 -6.56
N CYS A 92 -15.94 -16.48 -6.56
CA CYS A 92 -16.53 -15.90 -7.77
C CYS A 92 -15.82 -14.62 -8.19
N GLU A 93 -15.41 -14.53 -9.46
CA GLU A 93 -14.74 -13.34 -9.98
C GLU A 93 -15.68 -12.11 -10.03
N GLU A 94 -16.97 -12.31 -10.35
CA GLU A 94 -17.98 -11.23 -10.33
C GLU A 94 -18.07 -10.56 -8.95
N VAL A 95 -17.96 -11.34 -7.87
CA VAL A 95 -17.95 -10.79 -6.50
C VAL A 95 -16.66 -10.02 -6.23
N ARG A 96 -15.52 -10.52 -6.73
CA ARG A 96 -14.22 -9.89 -6.54
C ARG A 96 -14.14 -8.53 -7.21
N GLU A 97 -14.72 -8.38 -8.41
CA GLU A 97 -14.81 -7.11 -9.13
C GLU A 97 -15.55 -6.02 -8.32
N LEU A 98 -16.44 -6.39 -7.39
CA LEU A 98 -17.13 -5.43 -6.52
C LEU A 98 -16.21 -4.76 -5.48
N PHE A 99 -15.01 -5.31 -5.25
CA PHE A 99 -14.02 -4.76 -4.32
C PHE A 99 -13.07 -3.75 -4.96
N GLU A 100 -13.31 -3.37 -6.22
CA GLU A 100 -12.58 -2.32 -6.90
C GLU A 100 -12.82 -0.93 -6.28
N ARG A 101 -11.89 -0.01 -6.56
CA ARG A 101 -12.03 1.41 -6.21
C ARG A 101 -13.05 2.07 -7.11
N SER A 102 -13.71 3.11 -6.61
CA SER A 102 -14.62 3.88 -7.45
C SER A 102 -13.83 4.71 -8.47
N ASP A 103 -14.50 5.04 -9.57
CA ASP A 103 -13.89 5.73 -10.69
C ASP A 103 -13.57 7.22 -10.41
N SER A 104 -14.09 7.80 -9.32
CA SER A 104 -13.73 9.16 -8.87
C SER A 104 -12.38 9.21 -8.11
N ASP A 105 -11.86 8.06 -7.66
CA ASP A 105 -10.72 7.96 -6.73
C ASP A 105 -9.37 7.71 -7.44
N LYS A 106 -9.37 7.83 -8.76
CA LYS A 106 -8.27 7.51 -9.70
C LYS A 106 -6.95 8.28 -9.46
N ARG A 107 -6.95 9.31 -8.61
CA ARG A 107 -5.74 10.14 -8.35
C ARG A 107 -4.80 9.57 -7.30
N ARG A 108 -5.20 8.51 -6.59
CA ARG A 108 -4.38 7.89 -5.54
C ARG A 108 -3.08 7.29 -6.08
N PHE A 109 -3.12 6.47 -7.13
CA PHE A 109 -1.93 5.79 -7.67
C PHE A 109 -1.05 6.70 -8.55
N MET A 110 -1.53 7.88 -8.89
CA MET A 110 -0.83 8.80 -9.76
C MET A 110 0.04 9.71 -8.90
N ASP A 111 1.32 9.36 -8.79
CA ASP A 111 2.31 10.41 -8.82
C ASP A 111 2.26 10.96 -10.26
N PRO A 112 1.63 12.12 -10.53
CA PRO A 112 1.47 12.68 -11.86
C PRO A 112 2.83 13.05 -12.45
N ASP A 113 3.88 13.11 -11.62
CA ASP A 113 5.24 13.38 -12.02
C ASP A 113 6.21 12.28 -11.54
N VAL A 114 6.41 11.28 -12.41
CA VAL A 114 7.37 10.18 -12.23
C VAL A 114 8.81 10.69 -12.05
N ARG A 115 9.10 11.96 -12.42
CA ARG A 115 10.42 12.59 -12.24
C ARG A 115 10.88 12.56 -10.78
N ASP A 116 9.94 12.57 -9.86
CA ASP A 116 10.23 12.60 -8.43
C ASP A 116 10.26 11.21 -7.79
N SER A 117 9.92 10.16 -8.53
CA SER A 117 9.85 8.80 -8.00
C SER A 117 11.23 8.20 -7.71
N PHE A 118 12.26 8.57 -8.48
CA PHE A 118 13.59 7.99 -8.38
C PHE A 118 14.69 9.06 -8.39
N SER A 119 15.81 8.74 -7.76
CA SER A 119 17.08 9.44 -7.90
C SER A 119 18.13 8.48 -8.43
N ILE A 120 19.06 8.95 -9.26
CA ILE A 120 20.20 8.12 -9.64
C ILE A 120 21.29 8.26 -8.58
N VAL A 121 21.73 7.11 -8.10
CA VAL A 121 22.95 6.93 -7.33
C VAL A 121 24.05 6.51 -8.29
N HIS A 122 24.95 7.44 -8.58
CA HIS A 122 26.05 7.18 -9.50
C HIS A 122 27.21 6.55 -8.79
N THR A 123 27.75 5.47 -9.35
CA THR A 123 28.89 4.73 -8.77
C THR A 123 30.27 5.24 -9.24
N ASN A 124 30.30 6.06 -10.28
CA ASN A 124 31.52 6.65 -10.86
C ASN A 124 31.87 8.05 -10.35
N LYS A 125 33.17 8.37 -10.27
CA LYS A 125 33.71 9.60 -9.64
C LYS A 125 33.52 10.90 -10.42
N THR A 126 33.24 10.86 -11.73
CA THR A 126 33.14 12.05 -12.58
C THR A 126 32.04 11.86 -13.62
N LEU A 127 31.03 12.71 -13.55
CA LEU A 127 29.96 12.84 -14.55
C LEU A 127 30.00 14.26 -15.07
N GLU A 128 30.09 14.42 -16.39
CA GLU A 128 29.96 15.72 -17.02
C GLU A 128 28.47 16.01 -17.28
N LYS A 129 28.03 17.24 -17.02
CA LYS A 129 26.63 17.65 -17.20
C LYS A 129 26.15 17.51 -18.64
N SER A 130 27.05 17.51 -19.61
CA SER A 130 26.77 17.33 -21.04
C SER A 130 26.28 15.93 -21.39
N ASP A 131 26.59 14.93 -20.58
CA ASP A 131 26.23 13.53 -20.85
C ASP A 131 24.84 13.17 -20.29
N MET A 132 24.22 14.08 -19.53
CA MET A 132 22.98 13.82 -18.78
C MET A 132 21.73 14.38 -19.49
N PRO A 133 20.59 13.67 -19.48
CA PRO A 133 19.33 14.19 -19.98
C PRO A 133 18.87 15.44 -19.20
N TYR A 134 18.35 16.45 -19.91
CA TYR A 134 18.12 17.81 -19.38
C TYR A 134 17.22 17.86 -18.12
N ASN A 135 16.21 16.98 -18.02
CA ASN A 135 15.28 16.93 -16.87
C ASN A 135 15.77 16.10 -15.69
N TYR A 136 16.90 15.40 -15.82
CA TYR A 136 17.40 14.46 -14.81
C TYR A 136 18.35 15.11 -13.79
N VAL A 137 18.95 16.25 -14.16
CA VAL A 137 20.00 16.97 -13.43
C VAL A 137 19.65 17.32 -11.97
N ASN A 138 18.37 17.32 -11.59
CA ASN A 138 17.90 17.79 -10.29
C ASN A 138 17.91 16.74 -9.16
N ARG A 139 18.07 15.43 -9.43
CA ARG A 139 18.03 14.37 -8.39
C ARG A 139 19.17 13.35 -8.51
N HIS A 140 20.40 13.83 -8.69
CA HIS A 140 21.59 12.98 -8.67
C HIS A 140 22.31 13.05 -7.33
N LYS A 141 22.80 11.90 -6.85
CA LYS A 141 23.63 11.80 -5.64
C LYS A 141 24.94 11.09 -5.98
N ASN A 142 26.07 11.70 -5.59
CA ASN A 142 27.37 11.02 -5.63
C ASN A 142 27.38 9.86 -4.62
N VAL A 143 28.09 8.75 -4.87
CA VAL A 143 28.29 7.64 -3.91
C VAL A 143 28.59 8.12 -2.49
N LYS A 144 29.41 9.16 -2.33
CA LYS A 144 29.74 9.73 -1.01
C LYS A 144 28.54 10.29 -0.26
N VAL A 145 27.53 10.81 -0.96
CA VAL A 145 26.24 11.30 -0.44
C VAL A 145 25.22 10.15 -0.35
N ALA A 146 25.38 9.13 -1.20
CA ALA A 146 24.54 7.92 -1.23
C ALA A 146 25.05 6.77 -0.34
N LYS A 147 26.10 6.97 0.49
CA LYS A 147 26.56 6.03 1.53
C LYS A 147 25.43 5.52 2.44
N ASP A 148 24.38 6.30 2.49
CA ASP A 148 23.12 6.11 3.19
C ASP A 148 22.24 4.97 2.64
N ALA A 149 22.34 4.66 1.35
CA ALA A 149 21.70 3.51 0.71
C ALA A 149 22.21 2.17 1.26
N GLN A 150 23.38 2.19 1.92
CA GLN A 150 24.07 1.02 2.45
C GLN A 150 23.62 0.63 3.88
N LEU A 151 22.75 1.41 4.54
CA LEU A 151 22.45 1.25 5.97
C LEU A 151 21.34 0.24 6.32
N MET A 152 20.73 -0.41 5.33
CA MET A 152 19.42 -1.04 5.51
C MET A 152 19.41 -2.51 5.96
N THR A 153 20.55 -3.21 6.03
CA THR A 153 20.57 -4.65 6.46
C THR A 153 21.56 -5.03 7.56
N GLY A 154 22.45 -4.13 8.00
CA GLY A 154 23.55 -4.51 8.91
C GLY A 154 23.46 -3.99 10.33
N ILE A 155 22.39 -3.26 10.66
CA ILE A 155 22.48 -2.18 11.62
C ILE A 155 21.63 -2.43 12.84
N SER A 156 22.26 -2.37 14.02
CA SER A 156 21.52 -2.40 15.29
C SER A 156 20.46 -1.30 15.29
N LYS A 157 19.30 -1.52 15.93
CA LYS A 157 18.20 -0.54 16.01
C LYS A 157 18.66 0.90 16.33
N SER A 158 19.78 1.06 17.04
CA SER A 158 20.43 2.33 17.38
C SER A 158 20.97 3.13 16.19
N ILE A 159 21.72 2.52 15.26
CA ILE A 159 22.33 3.24 14.14
C ILE A 159 21.31 3.46 13.01
N PHE A 160 20.34 2.55 12.84
CA PHE A 160 19.22 2.75 11.93
C PHE A 160 18.32 3.90 12.40
N LYS A 161 18.11 4.00 13.72
CA LYS A 161 17.48 5.18 14.31
C LYS A 161 18.29 6.41 13.95
N LYS A 162 19.60 6.47 14.24
CA LYS A 162 20.47 7.61 13.88
C LYS A 162 20.44 7.97 12.38
N PHE A 163 20.32 6.98 11.51
CA PHE A 163 20.16 7.17 10.06
C PHE A 163 18.89 7.94 9.72
N VAL A 164 17.75 7.44 10.18
CA VAL A 164 16.46 8.12 10.04
C VAL A 164 16.54 9.51 10.66
N GLN A 165 17.12 9.64 11.86
CA GLN A 165 17.32 10.91 12.57
C GLN A 165 18.18 11.94 11.80
N ALA A 166 19.16 11.49 11.01
CA ALA A 166 20.04 12.36 10.23
C ALA A 166 19.42 12.79 8.91
N ARG A 167 18.60 11.92 8.29
CA ARG A 167 17.86 12.23 7.06
C ARG A 167 16.57 12.99 7.32
N VAL A 168 16.06 12.91 8.54
CA VAL A 168 14.72 13.35 8.92
C VAL A 168 14.82 14.11 10.23
N GLU A 169 14.51 15.41 10.20
CA GLU A 169 14.40 16.22 11.42
C GLU A 169 13.32 15.61 12.33
N LEU A 170 13.75 14.82 13.31
CA LEU A 170 12.93 14.02 14.23
C LEU A 170 11.72 14.62 14.93
N PRO A 171 11.52 15.95 15.10
CA PRO A 171 10.22 16.50 15.51
C PRO A 171 9.01 15.99 14.69
N LEU A 172 9.23 15.22 13.62
CA LEU A 172 8.24 14.73 12.67
C LEU A 172 7.15 13.77 13.16
N VAL A 173 7.28 13.05 14.29
CA VAL A 173 6.16 12.21 14.79
C VAL A 173 5.02 13.07 15.32
N ASP A 174 5.36 14.12 16.08
CA ASP A 174 4.38 15.10 16.55
C ASP A 174 3.86 15.95 15.39
N GLN A 175 4.70 16.22 14.37
CA GLN A 175 4.24 16.85 13.14
C GLN A 175 3.34 15.94 12.32
N LEU A 176 3.53 14.61 12.30
CA LEU A 176 2.58 13.70 11.66
C LEU A 176 1.21 13.80 12.32
N GLU A 177 1.15 13.89 13.64
CA GLU A 177 -0.12 14.19 14.31
C GLU A 177 -0.71 15.52 13.84
N GLU A 178 0.09 16.58 13.80
CA GLU A 178 -0.36 17.90 13.34
C GLU A 178 -0.80 17.89 11.87
N ILE A 179 -0.04 17.22 11.00
CA ILE A 179 -0.26 17.06 9.57
C ILE A 179 -1.53 16.25 9.33
N VAL A 180 -1.69 15.13 10.04
CA VAL A 180 -2.85 14.25 9.93
C VAL A 180 -4.08 14.97 10.43
N ASN A 181 -4.01 15.60 11.60
CA ASN A 181 -5.10 16.40 12.13
C ASN A 181 -5.47 17.52 11.13
N LYS A 182 -4.50 18.34 10.67
CA LYS A 182 -4.77 19.40 9.68
C LYS A 182 -5.37 18.85 8.38
N SER A 183 -4.91 17.72 7.89
CA SER A 183 -5.39 17.11 6.64
C SER A 183 -6.80 16.51 6.75
N VAL A 184 -7.17 16.05 7.93
CA VAL A 184 -8.43 15.34 8.22
C VAL A 184 -9.53 16.31 8.69
N PHE A 185 -9.18 17.46 9.27
CA PHE A 185 -10.12 18.41 9.90
C PHE A 185 -10.36 19.73 9.13
N CYS A 186 -9.97 19.86 7.86
CA CYS A 186 -10.22 21.08 7.08
C CYS A 186 -11.69 21.26 6.60
N ASP A 187 -12.63 20.40 7.00
CA ASP A 187 -14.04 20.55 6.63
C ASP A 187 -14.96 20.06 7.76
N ASP A 188 -15.44 20.99 8.59
CA ASP A 188 -16.35 20.72 9.72
C ASP A 188 -17.75 20.24 9.27
N SER A 189 -18.03 20.22 7.96
CA SER A 189 -19.34 19.86 7.40
C SER A 189 -19.52 18.37 7.08
N VAL A 190 -18.47 17.55 7.22
CA VAL A 190 -18.45 16.18 6.69
C VAL A 190 -18.35 15.14 7.81
N SER A 191 -19.43 14.39 8.03
CA SER A 191 -19.46 13.19 8.89
C SER A 191 -19.33 11.90 8.07
N THR A 192 -18.38 11.84 7.12
CA THR A 192 -18.21 10.66 6.28
C THR A 192 -17.56 9.51 7.06
N ILE A 193 -18.05 8.29 6.84
CA ILE A 193 -17.59 7.01 7.45
C ILE A 193 -16.05 6.86 7.46
N GLU A 194 -15.39 7.39 6.45
CA GLU A 194 -13.94 7.38 6.27
C GLU A 194 -13.19 8.17 7.35
N LEU A 195 -13.77 9.27 7.86
CA LEU A 195 -13.19 10.08 8.94
C LEU A 195 -13.23 9.33 10.27
N ILE A 196 -14.32 8.62 10.54
CA ILE A 196 -14.46 7.78 11.74
C ILE A 196 -13.41 6.67 11.70
N LYS A 197 -13.32 5.93 10.59
CA LYS A 197 -12.32 4.86 10.41
C LYS A 197 -10.89 5.40 10.51
N THR A 198 -10.63 6.59 9.98
CA THR A 198 -9.33 7.26 10.09
C THR A 198 -8.95 7.54 11.54
N ARG A 199 -9.87 8.10 12.34
CA ARG A 199 -9.65 8.35 13.77
C ARG A 199 -9.41 7.06 14.55
N GLU A 200 -10.20 6.01 14.28
CA GLU A 200 -10.04 4.70 14.91
C GLU A 200 -8.66 4.10 14.65
N LEU A 201 -8.19 4.14 13.40
CA LEU A 201 -6.87 3.61 13.02
C LEU A 201 -5.74 4.43 13.63
N LEU A 202 -5.86 5.77 13.65
CA LEU A 202 -4.87 6.63 14.28
C LEU A 202 -4.79 6.37 15.80
N ASN A 203 -5.94 6.21 16.47
CA ASN A 203 -5.99 5.86 17.89
C ASN A 203 -5.37 4.47 18.15
N LYS A 204 -5.62 3.49 17.28
CA LYS A 204 -4.98 2.17 17.35
C LYS A 204 -3.46 2.24 17.18
N PHE A 205 -2.98 3.08 16.27
CA PHE A 205 -1.53 3.32 16.11
C PHE A 205 -0.92 3.95 17.37
N LYS A 206 -1.61 4.91 18.01
CA LYS A 206 -1.16 5.58 19.24
C LYS A 206 -1.26 4.72 20.51
N ALA A 207 -2.09 3.68 20.51
CA ALA A 207 -2.28 2.85 21.68
C ALA A 207 -0.95 2.19 22.12
N LYS A 208 -0.74 2.04 23.43
CA LYS A 208 0.41 1.32 24.01
C LYS A 208 0.29 -0.22 23.83
N GLY A 209 -0.22 -0.65 22.69
CA GLY A 209 -0.48 -2.05 22.36
C GLY A 209 0.71 -2.75 21.71
N LYS A 210 0.46 -3.93 21.15
CA LYS A 210 1.45 -4.68 20.38
C LYS A 210 1.88 -3.84 19.18
N LYS A 211 3.17 -3.52 19.06
CA LYS A 211 3.71 -2.64 18.01
C LYS A 211 3.32 -3.06 16.58
N SER A 212 3.20 -4.37 16.31
CA SER A 212 2.74 -4.89 15.02
C SER A 212 1.29 -4.49 14.70
N VAL A 213 0.43 -4.42 15.72
CA VAL A 213 -0.96 -3.94 15.57
C VAL A 213 -0.98 -2.45 15.28
N CYS A 214 -0.13 -1.68 15.96
CA CYS A 214 -0.02 -0.24 15.75
C CYS A 214 0.41 0.06 14.30
N VAL A 215 1.52 -0.52 13.83
CA VAL A 215 2.01 -0.26 12.46
C VAL A 215 1.06 -0.78 11.38
N ASN A 216 0.37 -1.91 11.61
CA ASN A 216 -0.67 -2.38 10.70
C ASN A 216 -1.83 -1.36 10.59
N ALA A 217 -2.23 -0.72 11.69
CA ALA A 217 -3.25 0.32 11.64
C ALA A 217 -2.82 1.52 10.79
N LEU A 218 -1.53 1.90 10.86
CA LEU A 218 -0.96 2.96 10.02
C LEU A 218 -0.91 2.56 8.53
N LEU A 219 -0.55 1.30 8.23
CA LEU A 219 -0.57 0.77 6.87
C LEU A 219 -2.00 0.65 6.32
N THR A 220 -2.98 0.21 7.13
CA THR A 220 -4.41 0.23 6.74
C THR A 220 -4.86 1.66 6.48
N LEU A 221 -4.47 2.62 7.33
CA LEU A 221 -4.80 4.04 7.14
C LEU A 221 -4.23 4.55 5.81
N TYR A 222 -3.01 4.15 5.46
CA TYR A 222 -2.44 4.44 4.15
C TYR A 222 -3.38 3.96 3.05
N THR A 223 -4.01 2.79 3.13
CA THR A 223 -4.89 2.22 2.07
C THR A 223 -6.23 2.94 1.86
N LEU A 224 -6.67 3.79 2.79
CA LEU A 224 -7.99 4.44 2.75
C LEU A 224 -8.06 5.60 1.75
N GLU A 225 -9.23 5.82 1.15
CA GLU A 225 -9.53 6.93 0.24
C GLU A 225 -9.80 8.22 0.99
N THR A 226 -8.76 8.76 1.63
CA THR A 226 -8.89 9.98 2.45
C THR A 226 -7.84 11.01 2.05
N LYS A 227 -8.11 12.30 2.34
CA LYS A 227 -7.14 13.40 2.17
C LYS A 227 -5.81 13.16 2.89
N PHE A 228 -5.80 12.28 3.89
CA PHE A 228 -4.58 11.77 4.53
C PHE A 228 -3.57 11.29 3.49
N TYR A 229 -4.01 10.59 2.44
CA TYR A 229 -3.14 10.13 1.36
C TYR A 229 -2.48 11.29 0.59
N GLU A 230 -3.24 12.33 0.21
CA GLU A 230 -2.70 13.51 -0.48
C GLU A 230 -1.60 14.18 0.35
N VAL A 231 -1.81 14.25 1.65
CA VAL A 231 -0.87 14.84 2.58
C VAL A 231 0.36 13.95 2.80
N LEU A 232 0.19 12.63 2.89
CA LEU A 232 1.32 11.70 2.89
C LEU A 232 2.14 11.78 1.61
N ARG A 233 1.51 12.01 0.47
CA ARG A 233 2.19 12.12 -0.82
C ARG A 233 3.17 13.30 -0.84
N HIS A 234 2.78 14.43 -0.27
CA HIS A 234 3.66 15.60 -0.13
C HIS A 234 4.66 15.50 1.02
N ASN A 235 4.46 14.57 1.96
CA ASN A 235 5.35 14.35 3.10
C ASN A 235 5.77 12.87 3.25
N ALA A 236 6.16 12.26 2.13
CA ALA A 236 6.48 10.83 2.06
C ALA A 236 7.62 10.43 3.01
N ILE A 237 8.54 11.35 3.29
CA ILE A 237 9.69 11.15 4.19
C ILE A 237 9.21 10.91 5.63
N ALA A 238 8.23 11.67 6.11
CA ALA A 238 7.67 11.54 7.46
C ALA A 238 7.07 10.15 7.68
N PHE A 239 6.18 9.74 6.77
CA PHE A 239 5.53 8.44 6.79
C PHE A 239 6.55 7.30 6.73
N THR A 240 7.48 7.39 5.78
CA THR A 240 8.54 6.39 5.60
C THR A 240 9.38 6.24 6.86
N SER A 241 9.69 7.34 7.55
CA SER A 241 10.46 7.31 8.80
C SER A 241 9.77 6.54 9.91
N ILE A 242 8.45 6.71 10.06
CA ILE A 242 7.68 5.91 11.02
C ILE A 242 7.74 4.44 10.63
N ILE A 243 7.46 4.10 9.37
CA ILE A 243 7.47 2.70 8.91
C ILE A 243 8.84 2.07 9.16
N TYR A 244 9.92 2.81 8.88
CA TYR A 244 11.29 2.41 9.15
C TYR A 244 11.50 2.10 10.64
N MET A 245 11.03 2.94 11.57
CA MET A 245 11.13 2.66 13.02
C MET A 245 10.42 1.37 13.45
N HIS A 246 9.50 0.87 12.64
CA HIS A 246 8.71 -0.34 12.87
C HIS A 246 9.04 -1.48 11.89
N LEU A 247 10.15 -1.41 11.16
CA LEU A 247 10.47 -2.39 10.10
C LEU A 247 10.63 -3.81 10.65
N SER A 248 11.17 -3.96 11.88
CA SER A 248 11.28 -5.27 12.54
C SER A 248 9.93 -5.91 12.86
N GLU A 249 8.89 -5.10 13.01
CA GLU A 249 7.52 -5.56 13.25
C GLU A 249 6.80 -5.93 11.94
N LEU A 250 7.44 -5.69 10.79
CA LEU A 250 6.92 -5.92 9.44
C LEU A 250 7.67 -7.03 8.69
N GLU A 251 8.56 -7.79 9.35
CA GLU A 251 9.36 -8.86 8.74
C GLU A 251 8.50 -9.91 8.01
N ASP A 252 7.35 -10.27 8.59
CA ASP A 252 6.40 -11.22 7.99
C ASP A 252 5.71 -10.67 6.74
N ARG A 253 5.75 -9.35 6.53
CA ARG A 253 5.18 -8.66 5.36
C ARG A 253 6.22 -8.33 4.30
N ALA A 254 7.49 -8.65 4.51
CA ALA A 254 8.55 -8.42 3.52
C ALA A 254 8.27 -9.23 2.24
N TYR A 255 8.22 -8.52 1.11
CA TYR A 255 7.80 -9.08 -0.16
C TYR A 255 8.97 -9.73 -0.92
N LYS A 256 8.64 -10.82 -1.64
CA LYS A 256 9.51 -11.50 -2.60
C LYS A 256 8.70 -11.83 -3.84
N GLY A 257 9.28 -11.62 -5.02
CA GLY A 257 8.64 -11.87 -6.32
C GLY A 257 8.55 -10.62 -7.17
N TYR A 258 7.61 -10.61 -8.12
CA TYR A 258 7.42 -9.48 -9.02
C TYR A 258 6.29 -8.57 -8.55
N SER A 259 6.46 -7.26 -8.69
CA SER A 259 5.36 -6.31 -8.61
C SER A 259 5.46 -5.27 -9.73
N TYR A 260 4.34 -4.63 -10.04
CA TYR A 260 4.16 -3.81 -11.22
C TYR A 260 3.56 -2.47 -10.85
N ARG A 261 4.08 -1.40 -11.43
CA ARG A 261 3.52 -0.05 -11.31
C ARG A 261 3.28 0.52 -12.69
N GLY A 262 2.03 0.88 -12.98
CA GLY A 262 1.69 1.54 -14.21
C GLY A 262 1.70 3.05 -14.06
N VAL A 263 2.31 3.73 -15.02
CA VAL A 263 2.42 5.18 -15.05
C VAL A 263 2.29 5.71 -16.48
N ALA A 264 2.04 7.03 -16.57
CA ALA A 264 2.23 7.80 -17.79
C ALA A 264 3.54 8.59 -17.69
N ILE A 265 4.46 8.39 -18.63
CA ILE A 265 5.76 9.05 -18.62
C ILE A 265 6.06 9.70 -19.98
N SER A 266 6.73 10.84 -19.98
CA SER A 266 7.16 11.47 -21.23
C SER A 266 8.28 10.66 -21.89
N SER A 267 8.43 10.78 -23.21
CA SER A 267 9.58 10.21 -23.94
C SER A 267 10.92 10.70 -23.37
N GLU A 268 10.98 11.95 -22.88
CA GLU A 268 12.21 12.52 -22.33
C GLU A 268 12.61 11.87 -21.00
N ASP A 269 11.65 11.67 -20.09
CA ASP A 269 11.96 11.03 -18.81
C ASP A 269 12.32 9.53 -19.01
N LEU A 270 11.78 8.88 -20.05
CA LEU A 270 12.13 7.49 -20.40
C LEU A 270 13.57 7.33 -20.89
N LYS A 271 14.12 8.33 -21.60
CA LYS A 271 15.53 8.33 -22.04
C LYS A 271 16.49 8.18 -20.87
N ALA A 272 16.12 8.67 -19.70
CA ALA A 272 16.99 8.60 -18.55
C ALA A 272 17.07 7.19 -17.93
N TYR A 273 15.97 6.43 -17.93
CA TYR A 273 16.04 5.00 -17.54
C TYR A 273 16.87 4.20 -18.55
N ASN A 274 16.75 4.52 -19.84
CA ASN A 274 17.63 3.96 -20.88
C ASN A 274 19.10 4.33 -20.62
N TRP A 275 19.38 5.57 -20.25
CA TRP A 275 20.73 6.06 -19.95
C TRP A 275 21.35 5.34 -18.74
N VAL A 276 20.57 5.15 -17.66
CA VAL A 276 21.00 4.38 -16.47
C VAL A 276 21.34 2.94 -16.83
N HIS A 277 20.52 2.33 -17.70
CA HIS A 277 20.76 0.98 -18.20
C HIS A 277 22.01 0.90 -19.09
N SER A 278 22.19 1.84 -20.01
CA SER A 278 23.18 1.73 -21.10
C SER A 278 24.63 1.87 -20.66
N ASP A 279 24.92 2.56 -19.55
CA ASP A 279 26.28 3.10 -19.39
C ASP A 279 27.07 2.74 -18.11
N LYS A 280 26.51 2.53 -16.90
CA LYS A 280 27.39 2.66 -15.69
C LYS A 280 27.19 1.74 -14.47
N LYS A 281 26.34 0.71 -14.49
CA LYS A 281 25.94 -0.02 -13.24
C LYS A 281 25.42 0.96 -12.16
N ASP A 282 24.79 2.04 -12.60
CA ASP A 282 24.21 3.02 -11.70
C ASP A 282 22.90 2.48 -11.13
N ILE A 283 22.56 2.93 -9.93
CA ILE A 283 21.44 2.40 -9.15
C ILE A 283 20.36 3.46 -9.07
N LEU A 284 19.10 3.05 -9.20
CA LEU A 284 17.95 3.88 -8.87
C LEU A 284 17.60 3.74 -7.40
N GLU A 285 17.48 4.86 -6.70
CA GLU A 285 16.95 4.94 -5.34
C GLU A 285 15.54 5.54 -5.37
N THR A 286 14.56 4.83 -4.82
CA THR A 286 13.20 5.36 -4.67
C THR A 286 13.21 6.58 -3.75
N CYS A 287 12.57 7.67 -4.18
CA CYS A 287 12.47 8.92 -3.42
C CYS A 287 11.07 9.12 -2.82
N THR A 288 10.06 8.57 -3.46
CA THR A 288 8.68 8.55 -2.98
C THR A 288 8.23 7.11 -2.72
N VAL A 289 7.17 6.96 -1.96
CA VAL A 289 6.52 5.65 -1.76
C VAL A 289 5.97 5.19 -3.12
N GLN A 290 6.38 4.00 -3.56
CA GLN A 290 5.88 3.39 -4.79
C GLN A 290 4.78 2.40 -4.42
N SER A 291 3.55 2.73 -4.78
CA SER A 291 2.46 1.77 -4.75
C SER A 291 2.53 0.89 -6.00
N THR A 292 2.60 -0.42 -5.81
CA THR A 292 2.76 -1.42 -6.87
C THR A 292 1.75 -2.56 -6.66
N SER A 293 1.42 -3.31 -7.70
CA SER A 293 0.50 -4.46 -7.65
C SER A 293 1.22 -5.74 -8.03
N LYS A 294 0.85 -6.87 -7.43
CA LYS A 294 1.29 -8.19 -7.90
C LYS A 294 0.67 -8.57 -9.24
N ASN A 295 -0.43 -7.93 -9.62
CA ASN A 295 -1.16 -8.17 -10.85
C ASN A 295 -0.80 -7.10 -11.91
N ILE A 296 -0.18 -7.53 -13.01
CA ILE A 296 0.22 -6.64 -14.10
C ILE A 296 -0.98 -5.95 -14.76
N ALA A 297 -2.13 -6.61 -14.89
CA ALA A 297 -3.33 -6.03 -15.50
C ALA A 297 -3.86 -4.86 -14.65
N ARG A 298 -3.73 -4.95 -13.32
CA ARG A 298 -4.06 -3.83 -12.42
C ARG A 298 -3.12 -2.66 -12.66
N ALA A 299 -1.82 -2.90 -12.71
CA ALA A 299 -0.84 -1.87 -13.05
C ALA A 299 -1.15 -1.22 -14.42
N GLU A 300 -1.48 -2.01 -15.45
CA GLU A 300 -1.86 -1.49 -16.77
C GLU A 300 -3.10 -0.58 -16.71
N SER A 301 -4.14 -1.00 -15.99
CA SER A 301 -5.34 -0.18 -15.82
C SER A 301 -5.02 1.19 -15.20
N PHE A 302 -4.04 1.27 -14.29
CA PHE A 302 -3.60 2.54 -13.70
C PHE A 302 -2.80 3.39 -14.69
N ALA A 303 -1.95 2.77 -15.52
CA ALA A 303 -1.22 3.49 -16.56
C ALA A 303 -2.19 4.09 -17.61
N GLU A 304 -3.21 3.34 -18.02
CA GLU A 304 -4.24 3.79 -18.97
C GLU A 304 -5.04 4.97 -18.43
N LYS A 305 -5.44 4.90 -17.15
CA LYS A 305 -6.12 6.00 -16.45
C LYS A 305 -5.25 7.26 -16.34
N ALA A 306 -3.92 7.12 -16.40
CA ALA A 306 -2.97 8.23 -16.30
C ALA A 306 -2.60 8.88 -17.65
N MET A 307 -3.07 8.33 -18.78
CA MET A 307 -2.66 8.78 -20.12
C MET A 307 -3.08 10.21 -20.44
N CYS A 308 -2.18 10.93 -21.12
CA CYS A 308 -2.42 12.20 -21.77
C CYS A 308 -1.62 12.26 -23.08
N SER A 309 -1.93 13.23 -23.94
CA SER A 309 -1.47 13.25 -25.34
C SER A 309 0.04 13.28 -25.56
N ASP A 310 0.83 13.63 -24.54
CA ASP A 310 2.29 13.79 -24.56
C ASP A 310 3.04 12.72 -23.74
N LYS A 311 2.34 11.70 -23.24
CA LYS A 311 2.92 10.64 -22.40
C LYS A 311 2.65 9.25 -22.95
N HIS A 312 3.52 8.32 -22.60
CA HIS A 312 3.44 6.93 -23.00
C HIS A 312 3.08 6.02 -21.83
N LYS A 313 2.26 5.01 -22.11
CA LYS A 313 1.92 3.93 -21.17
C LYS A 313 3.18 3.17 -20.81
N THR A 314 3.58 3.24 -19.54
CA THR A 314 4.81 2.61 -19.06
C THR A 314 4.55 1.78 -17.81
N ILE A 315 5.08 0.56 -17.80
CA ILE A 315 5.06 -0.33 -16.65
C ILE A 315 6.47 -0.41 -16.06
N PHE A 316 6.62 -0.05 -14.79
CA PHE A 316 7.78 -0.46 -14.01
C PHE A 316 7.52 -1.86 -13.47
N GLN A 317 8.37 -2.81 -13.85
CA GLN A 317 8.39 -4.15 -13.29
C GLN A 317 9.50 -4.23 -12.25
N PHE A 318 9.12 -4.32 -10.98
CA PHE A 318 10.03 -4.53 -9.87
C PHE A 318 10.19 -6.03 -9.63
N ASN A 319 11.43 -6.50 -9.64
CA ASN A 319 11.82 -7.86 -9.29
C ASN A 319 12.49 -7.85 -7.92
N PHE A 320 11.96 -8.62 -6.98
CA PHE A 320 12.54 -8.85 -5.65
C PHE A 320 12.99 -10.31 -5.54
N PRO A 321 14.26 -10.64 -5.88
CA PRO A 321 14.75 -12.02 -5.88
C PRO A 321 14.71 -12.68 -4.49
N GLU A 322 14.86 -11.86 -3.45
CA GLU A 322 14.81 -12.24 -2.03
C GLU A 322 13.75 -11.41 -1.30
N LYS A 323 13.45 -11.76 -0.04
CA LYS A 323 12.54 -10.98 0.79
C LYS A 323 13.15 -9.59 1.03
N CYS A 324 12.50 -8.56 0.53
CA CYS A 324 12.93 -7.18 0.67
C CYS A 324 12.15 -6.50 1.80
N ALA A 325 12.84 -6.10 2.89
CA ALA A 325 12.19 -5.50 4.05
C ALA A 325 11.50 -4.16 3.73
N THR A 326 11.97 -3.44 2.70
CA THR A 326 11.40 -2.16 2.26
C THR A 326 10.33 -2.32 1.17
N ALA A 327 9.98 -3.56 0.80
CA ALA A 327 8.81 -3.87 0.00
C ALA A 327 7.79 -4.60 0.90
N ILE A 328 6.67 -3.95 1.20
CA ILE A 328 5.70 -4.41 2.21
C ILE A 328 4.42 -4.87 1.52
N GLU A 329 4.05 -6.14 1.71
CA GLU A 329 2.76 -6.67 1.23
C GLU A 329 1.61 -6.19 2.14
N LEU A 330 0.63 -5.50 1.54
CA LEU A 330 -0.53 -4.94 2.24
C LEU A 330 -1.72 -5.90 2.29
N ARG A 331 -1.49 -7.19 2.04
CA ARG A 331 -2.49 -8.26 2.18
C ARG A 331 -3.16 -8.18 3.56
N GLU A 332 -4.49 -8.35 3.55
CA GLU A 332 -5.38 -8.29 4.73
C GLU A 332 -5.41 -6.93 5.44
N LEU A 333 -4.67 -5.92 4.96
CA LEU A 333 -4.73 -4.55 5.47
C LEU A 333 -5.48 -3.61 4.54
N SER A 334 -5.44 -3.89 3.23
CA SER A 334 -6.11 -3.07 2.23
C SER A 334 -7.61 -3.30 2.22
N ASN A 335 -8.37 -2.21 2.15
CA ASN A 335 -9.78 -2.25 1.80
C ASN A 335 -10.01 -2.67 0.33
N TYR A 336 -8.99 -2.65 -0.51
CA TYR A 336 -9.09 -2.96 -1.94
C TYR A 336 -8.18 -4.16 -2.23
N PRO A 337 -8.54 -5.36 -1.74
CA PRO A 337 -7.68 -6.54 -1.82
C PRO A 337 -7.40 -6.99 -3.26
N VAL A 338 -8.27 -6.64 -4.22
CA VAL A 338 -8.09 -6.86 -5.67
C VAL A 338 -6.83 -6.21 -6.23
N GLU A 339 -6.30 -5.19 -5.56
CA GLU A 339 -5.10 -4.48 -5.99
C GLU A 339 -3.84 -5.28 -5.73
N GLU A 340 -3.89 -6.27 -4.83
CA GLU A 340 -2.73 -7.08 -4.42
C GLU A 340 -1.49 -6.21 -4.14
N GLU A 341 -1.71 -5.15 -3.36
CA GLU A 341 -0.76 -4.04 -3.25
C GLU A 341 0.52 -4.44 -2.50
N VAL A 342 1.66 -4.10 -3.10
CA VAL A 342 2.99 -4.14 -2.52
C VAL A 342 3.53 -2.71 -2.47
N LEU A 343 3.83 -2.25 -1.26
CA LEU A 343 4.31 -0.91 -0.99
C LEU A 343 5.83 -0.88 -0.97
N VAL A 344 6.46 -0.25 -1.95
CA VAL A 344 7.93 -0.07 -1.99
C VAL A 344 8.26 1.28 -1.37
N LEU A 345 8.99 1.26 -0.26
CA LEU A 345 9.34 2.47 0.47
C LEU A 345 10.45 3.26 -0.24
N PRO A 346 10.57 4.58 0.02
CA PRO A 346 11.77 5.34 -0.29
C PRO A 346 13.04 4.68 0.24
N PHE A 347 14.18 5.02 -0.38
CA PHE A 347 15.51 4.46 -0.14
C PHE A 347 15.68 2.98 -0.52
N THR A 348 14.74 2.43 -1.31
CA THR A 348 14.89 1.10 -1.91
C THR A 348 15.66 1.21 -3.21
N LEU A 349 16.62 0.29 -3.40
CA LEU A 349 17.58 0.33 -4.50
C LEU A 349 17.22 -0.65 -5.60
N PHE A 350 17.41 -0.22 -6.85
CA PHE A 350 17.17 -1.03 -8.03
C PHE A 350 18.25 -0.83 -9.09
N GLU A 351 18.67 -1.92 -9.71
CA GLU A 351 19.36 -1.89 -11.01
C GLU A 351 18.32 -1.83 -12.13
N VAL A 352 18.65 -1.15 -13.23
CA VAL A 352 17.81 -1.13 -14.43
C VAL A 352 18.29 -2.24 -15.38
N ASP A 353 17.57 -3.37 -15.39
CA ASP A 353 17.96 -4.55 -16.17
C ASP A 353 17.76 -4.35 -17.66
N ALA A 354 16.70 -3.63 -18.04
CA ALA A 354 16.34 -3.35 -19.42
C ALA A 354 15.24 -2.28 -19.49
N VAL A 355 15.17 -1.59 -20.62
CA VAL A 355 14.01 -0.78 -21.00
C VAL A 355 13.53 -1.27 -22.36
N LYS A 356 12.29 -1.77 -22.41
CA LYS A 356 11.66 -2.23 -23.66
C LYS A 356 10.62 -1.21 -24.10
N ILE A 357 10.74 -0.78 -25.35
CA ILE A 357 9.83 0.17 -25.99
C ILE A 357 9.08 -0.61 -27.07
N THR A 358 7.75 -0.58 -27.01
CA THR A 358 6.85 -1.13 -28.03
C THR A 358 5.79 -0.09 -28.37
N ASP A 359 5.09 -0.28 -29.49
CA ASP A 359 4.02 0.62 -29.92
C ASP A 359 2.85 0.64 -28.93
N GLU A 360 2.61 -0.45 -28.19
CA GLU A 360 1.50 -0.58 -27.25
C GLU A 360 1.82 -0.06 -25.84
N ARG A 361 3.05 -0.31 -25.37
CA ARG A 361 3.52 0.09 -24.02
C ARG A 361 5.04 0.05 -23.91
N HIS A 362 5.57 0.76 -22.92
CA HIS A 362 6.95 0.64 -22.49
C HIS A 362 7.04 -0.17 -21.20
N ILE A 363 8.14 -0.87 -21.00
CA ILE A 363 8.43 -1.60 -19.75
C ILE A 363 9.84 -1.27 -19.29
N VAL A 364 9.97 -0.83 -18.05
CA VAL A 364 11.25 -0.64 -17.36
C VAL A 364 11.41 -1.79 -16.37
N TYR A 365 12.42 -2.64 -16.58
CA TYR A 365 12.72 -3.78 -15.73
C TYR A 365 13.71 -3.35 -14.65
N LEU A 366 13.30 -3.53 -13.39
CA LEU A 366 14.06 -3.13 -12.22
C LEU A 366 14.31 -4.36 -11.34
N THR A 367 15.56 -4.68 -11.05
CA THR A 367 15.89 -5.72 -10.06
C THR A 367 16.33 -5.07 -8.76
N ASN A 368 15.65 -5.43 -7.68
CA ASN A 368 16.01 -4.96 -6.35
C ASN A 368 17.43 -5.39 -6.05
N VAL A 369 18.24 -4.43 -5.63
CA VAL A 369 19.57 -4.69 -5.09
C VAL A 369 19.36 -4.90 -3.58
N PRO A 370 19.32 -6.16 -3.09
CA PRO A 370 19.37 -6.40 -1.67
C PRO A 370 20.67 -5.77 -1.17
N VAL A 371 20.56 -5.00 -0.10
CA VAL A 371 21.67 -4.25 0.47
C VAL A 371 22.88 -5.18 0.61
N PRO A 372 24.06 -4.80 0.13
CA PRO A 372 25.21 -5.69 0.09
C PRO A 372 25.54 -6.21 1.49
N ASP A 373 25.90 -7.49 1.60
CA ASP A 373 26.50 -8.05 2.82
C ASP A 373 27.67 -7.16 3.29
N LYS A 374 27.95 -7.16 4.60
CA LYS A 374 29.05 -6.40 5.23
C LYS A 374 30.39 -6.56 4.51
N SER A 375 30.60 -7.69 3.84
CA SER A 375 31.78 -7.98 3.03
C SER A 375 31.81 -7.24 1.68
N ALA A 376 30.68 -7.19 0.97
CA ALA A 376 30.52 -6.42 -0.28
C ALA A 376 30.54 -4.90 -0.03
N PHE A 377 30.06 -4.47 1.14
CA PHE A 377 30.13 -3.09 1.65
C PHE A 377 31.57 -2.54 1.73
N ALA A 378 32.55 -3.37 2.12
CA ALA A 378 33.95 -2.95 2.23
C ALA A 378 34.63 -2.71 0.87
N ASN A 379 34.20 -3.42 -0.18
CA ASN A 379 34.70 -3.21 -1.54
C ASN A 379 34.03 -2.02 -2.22
N TRP A 380 32.76 -1.76 -1.90
CA TRP A 380 31.99 -0.62 -2.44
C TRP A 380 32.43 0.73 -1.84
N ILE A 381 32.97 0.74 -0.61
CA ILE A 381 33.56 1.92 0.05
C ILE A 381 34.93 2.33 -0.51
N LYS A 382 35.63 1.41 -1.20
CA LYS A 382 36.98 1.64 -1.72
C LYS A 382 37.00 2.23 -3.14
N LEU A 383 35.87 2.22 -3.85
CA LEU A 383 35.67 2.93 -5.12
C LEU A 383 35.19 4.36 -4.85
#